data_AF-A0A4Z2I856-F1
#
_entry.id   AF-A0A4Z2I856-F1
#
_cell.length_a   1.000
_cell.length_b   1.000
_cell.length_c   1.000
_cell.angle_alpha   90.00
_cell.angle_beta   90.00
_cell.angle_gamma   90.00
#
_symmetry.space_group_name_H-M   'P 1'
#
loop_
_entity.id
_entity.type
_entity.pdbx_description
1 polymer ?
#
loop_
_entity_poly.entity_id
_entity_poly.type
_entity_poly.pdbx_seq_one_letter_code
_entity_poly.pdbx_strand_id
1 'polypeptide(L)'
;MEPRASGWTASFDTHGCSSLDTSTVSVLCLLPQAVLARWACVRACPASCSCTPEKNCSVLCDRSGIAEVPKEFPCEAAAINLDKNALKFLSERAFGTLPALKSLSLDHNNISFITPGAFKVR
;
A
#
# COMPACT_ATOMS: atom_id res chain seq x y z
N MET A 1 -20.89 26.99 13.92
CA MET A 1 -21.22 27.41 12.54
C MET A 1 -20.82 26.28 11.64
N GLU A 2 -21.82 25.52 11.21
CA GLU A 2 -21.68 24.51 10.17
C GLU A 2 -21.87 25.19 8.81
N PRO A 3 -21.25 24.66 7.76
CA PRO A 3 -22.06 24.44 6.57
C PRO A 3 -21.96 22.97 6.11
N ARG A 4 -23.14 22.38 5.91
CA ARG A 4 -23.35 21.13 5.17
C ARG A 4 -23.13 21.39 3.68
N ALA A 5 -22.29 20.57 3.05
CA ALA A 5 -22.29 20.36 1.60
C ALA A 5 -22.24 18.85 1.32
N SER A 6 -23.42 18.32 1.00
CA SER A 6 -23.72 17.26 0.03
C SER A 6 -22.60 16.30 -0.43
N GLY A 7 -22.79 15.00 -0.14
CA GLY A 7 -22.97 14.04 -1.24
C GLY A 7 -21.77 13.23 -1.73
N TRP A 8 -20.68 13.12 -0.97
CA TRP A 8 -19.67 12.08 -1.18
C TRP A 8 -19.32 11.46 0.17
N THR A 9 -19.80 10.25 0.44
CA THR A 9 -19.25 9.44 1.53
C THR A 9 -17.86 8.98 1.09
N ALA A 10 -16.87 9.86 1.24
CA ALA A 10 -15.50 9.40 1.35
C ALA A 10 -15.43 8.67 2.70
N SER A 11 -15.50 7.33 2.66
CA SER A 11 -15.07 6.52 3.80
C SER A 11 -13.60 6.89 4.04
N PHE A 12 -13.37 7.77 5.00
CA PHE A 12 -12.05 8.01 5.52
C PHE A 12 -11.74 6.84 6.44
N ASP A 13 -11.13 5.79 5.89
CA ASP A 13 -10.44 4.79 6.68
C ASP A 13 -9.25 5.50 7.36
N THR A 14 -9.48 6.08 8.54
CA THR A 14 -8.45 6.71 9.39
C THR A 14 -7.52 5.69 10.06
N HIS A 15 -7.48 4.45 9.57
CA HIS A 15 -6.60 3.41 10.09
C HIS A 15 -5.21 3.59 9.48
N GLY A 16 -4.41 4.47 10.08
CA GLY A 16 -2.97 4.39 9.96
C GLY A 16 -2.54 2.96 10.26
N CYS A 17 -1.71 2.38 9.38
CA CYS A 17 -1.32 0.97 9.32
C CYS A 17 -1.39 0.22 10.65
N SER A 18 -2.60 -0.24 10.99
CA SER A 18 -2.86 -1.02 12.18
C SER A 18 -2.99 -2.45 11.70
N SER A 19 -1.86 -3.14 11.67
CA SER A 19 -1.82 -4.59 11.51
C SER A 19 -2.73 -5.21 12.59
N LEU A 20 -3.66 -6.06 12.14
CA LEU A 20 -4.70 -6.79 12.89
C LEU A 20 -5.92 -5.95 13.35
N ASP A 21 -7.04 -6.19 12.68
CA ASP A 21 -8.38 -5.97 13.22
C ASP A 21 -8.58 -6.92 14.42
N THR A 22 -8.58 -6.35 15.63
CA THR A 22 -8.58 -7.05 16.93
C THR A 22 -9.94 -7.65 17.31
N SER A 23 -10.82 -7.95 16.35
CA SER A 23 -12.23 -8.28 16.66
C SER A 23 -12.59 -9.76 16.68
N THR A 24 -11.64 -10.69 16.41
CA THR A 24 -11.90 -12.14 16.53
C THR A 24 -10.82 -12.88 17.33
N VAL A 25 -10.32 -12.26 18.40
CA VAL A 25 -9.41 -12.87 19.38
C VAL A 25 -10.17 -13.95 20.16
N SER A 26 -10.32 -15.15 19.59
CA SER A 26 -10.75 -16.33 20.37
C SER A 26 -10.29 -17.70 19.85
N VAL A 27 -9.63 -17.81 18.68
CA VAL A 27 -9.10 -19.13 18.22
C VAL A 27 -7.69 -19.07 17.62
N LEU A 28 -7.13 -17.86 17.44
CA LEU A 28 -5.94 -17.63 16.60
C LEU A 28 -4.58 -17.72 17.34
N CYS A 29 -4.57 -18.00 18.65
CA CYS A 29 -3.35 -18.03 19.46
C CYS A 29 -2.46 -19.28 19.26
N LEU A 30 -2.88 -20.26 18.45
CA LEU A 30 -2.14 -21.51 18.24
C LEU A 30 -1.42 -21.60 16.89
N LEU A 31 -1.62 -20.64 15.99
CA LEU A 31 -0.92 -20.62 14.71
C LEU A 31 0.48 -19.99 14.88
N PRO A 32 1.54 -20.57 14.28
CA PRO A 32 2.87 -19.96 14.31
C PRO A 32 2.80 -18.52 13.81
N GLN A 33 3.52 -17.59 14.44
CA GLN A 33 3.54 -16.16 14.06
C GLN A 33 3.86 -15.94 12.56
N ALA A 34 4.59 -16.88 11.94
CA ALA A 34 4.86 -16.92 10.51
C ALA A 34 3.60 -17.09 9.65
N VAL A 35 2.52 -17.69 10.15
CA VAL A 35 1.24 -17.78 9.45
C VAL A 35 0.56 -16.41 9.46
N LEU A 36 0.46 -15.73 10.61
CA LEU A 36 -0.24 -14.43 10.71
C LEU A 36 0.34 -13.34 9.80
N ALA A 37 1.67 -13.24 9.72
CA ALA A 37 2.33 -12.28 8.84
C ALA A 37 2.08 -12.56 7.35
N ARG A 38 1.88 -13.83 6.97
CA ARG A 38 1.59 -14.21 5.57
C ARG A 38 0.20 -13.79 5.13
N TRP A 39 -0.77 -13.69 6.05
CA TRP A 39 -2.16 -13.34 5.74
C TRP A 39 -2.38 -11.83 5.59
N ALA A 40 -1.59 -11.00 6.26
CA ALA A 40 -1.72 -9.55 6.20
C ALA A 40 -1.27 -8.98 4.84
N CYS A 41 -0.13 -9.44 4.32
CA CYS A 41 0.41 -9.04 3.01
C CYS A 41 -0.56 -9.29 1.85
N VAL A 42 -1.26 -10.44 1.87
CA VAL A 42 -2.14 -10.86 0.78
C VAL A 42 -3.51 -10.18 0.87
N ARG A 43 -3.99 -9.82 2.07
CA ARG A 43 -5.32 -9.19 2.25
C ARG A 43 -5.44 -7.80 1.66
N ALA A 44 -4.37 -7.01 1.69
CA ALA A 44 -4.33 -5.63 1.22
C ALA A 44 -3.58 -5.49 -0.12
N CYS A 45 -3.45 -6.59 -0.87
CA CYS A 45 -2.76 -6.57 -2.15
C CYS A 45 -3.61 -5.83 -3.21
N PRO A 46 -3.05 -4.84 -3.94
CA PRO A 46 -3.78 -4.17 -5.00
C PRO A 46 -4.20 -5.16 -6.10
N ALA A 47 -5.39 -4.99 -6.68
CA ALA A 47 -5.93 -5.89 -7.70
C ALA A 47 -5.05 -6.01 -8.96
N SER A 48 -4.29 -4.97 -9.29
CA SER A 48 -3.36 -4.92 -10.42
C SER A 48 -1.98 -5.50 -10.10
N CYS A 49 -1.80 -6.10 -8.91
CA CYS A 49 -0.50 -6.52 -8.40
C CYS A 49 -0.55 -7.94 -7.85
N SER A 50 0.64 -8.56 -7.77
CA SER A 50 0.86 -9.84 -7.12
C SER A 50 1.72 -9.64 -5.88
N CYS A 51 1.26 -10.12 -4.73
CA CYS A 51 1.98 -9.96 -3.46
C CYS A 51 2.59 -11.29 -3.02
N THR A 52 3.89 -11.28 -2.73
CA THR A 52 4.62 -12.44 -2.22
C THR A 52 4.93 -12.22 -0.73
N PRO A 53 4.41 -13.06 0.18
CA PRO A 53 4.73 -12.94 1.59
C PRO A 53 6.16 -13.39 1.92
N GLU A 54 6.81 -14.09 0.99
CA GLU A 54 8.22 -14.47 1.07
C GLU A 54 9.09 -13.21 1.01
N LYS A 55 10.07 -13.11 1.91
CA LYS A 55 11.00 -11.96 2.02
C LYS A 55 10.32 -10.62 2.36
N ASN A 56 9.55 -10.59 3.45
CA ASN A 56 9.10 -9.34 4.08
C ASN A 56 8.05 -8.56 3.25
N CYS A 57 7.11 -9.27 2.61
CA CYS A 57 6.02 -8.74 1.77
C CYS A 57 6.52 -7.88 0.58
N SER A 58 6.65 -8.52 -0.58
CA SER A 58 6.95 -7.82 -1.84
C SER A 58 5.69 -7.67 -2.68
N VAL A 59 5.44 -6.47 -3.20
CA VAL A 59 4.32 -6.15 -4.07
C VAL A 59 4.85 -5.95 -5.50
N LEU A 60 4.42 -6.81 -6.42
CA LEU A 60 4.83 -6.81 -7.82
C LEU A 60 3.68 -6.27 -8.69
N CYS A 61 3.86 -5.08 -9.23
CA CYS A 61 2.90 -4.39 -10.09
C CYS A 61 3.50 -4.08 -11.47
N ASP A 62 4.56 -4.77 -11.88
CA ASP A 62 5.29 -4.47 -13.10
C ASP A 62 4.50 -4.87 -14.35
N ARG A 63 4.55 -4.04 -15.41
CA ARG A 63 3.82 -4.24 -16.67
C ARG A 63 2.29 -4.34 -16.52
N SER A 64 1.72 -3.78 -15.45
CA SER A 64 0.27 -3.75 -15.21
C SER A 64 -0.46 -2.59 -15.91
N GLY A 65 0.26 -1.72 -16.63
CA GLY A 65 -0.32 -0.60 -17.38
C GLY A 65 -0.83 0.53 -16.48
N ILE A 66 -0.31 0.62 -15.26
CA ILE A 66 -0.80 1.54 -14.23
C ILE A 66 -0.35 2.98 -14.55
N ALA A 67 -1.29 3.92 -14.55
CA ALA A 67 -1.02 5.35 -14.79
C ALA A 67 -0.86 6.17 -13.51
N GLU A 68 -1.38 5.68 -12.38
CA GLU A 68 -1.33 6.32 -11.06
C GLU A 68 -1.02 5.30 -9.98
N VAL A 69 -0.22 5.68 -8.97
CA VAL A 69 0.13 4.79 -7.86
C VAL A 69 -1.13 4.35 -7.10
N PRO A 70 -1.35 3.04 -6.87
CA PRO A 70 -2.46 2.56 -6.04
C PRO A 70 -2.46 3.21 -4.65
N LYS A 71 -3.64 3.56 -4.15
CA LYS A 71 -3.77 4.24 -2.85
C LYS A 71 -3.56 3.30 -1.66
N GLU A 72 -3.72 2.00 -1.90
CA GLU A 72 -3.71 0.97 -0.87
C GLU A 72 -2.58 -0.02 -1.17
N PHE A 73 -1.70 -0.19 -0.20
CA PHE A 73 -0.66 -1.21 -0.20
C PHE A 73 -0.67 -1.92 1.17
N PRO A 74 -0.19 -3.16 1.27
CA PRO A 74 -0.04 -3.83 2.54
C PRO A 74 0.91 -3.06 3.47
N CYS A 75 0.54 -2.93 4.74
CA CYS A 75 1.31 -2.20 5.74
C CYS A 75 2.71 -2.77 5.97
N GLU A 76 2.86 -4.07 5.79
CA GLU A 76 4.14 -4.76 5.93
C GLU A 76 4.97 -4.75 4.64
N ALA A 77 4.49 -4.11 3.56
CA ALA A 77 5.18 -4.09 2.27
C ALA A 77 6.58 -3.47 2.41
N ALA A 78 7.61 -4.30 2.29
CA ALA A 78 8.99 -3.86 2.34
C ALA A 78 9.58 -3.57 0.95
N ALA A 79 8.99 -4.13 -0.10
CA ALA A 79 9.40 -3.92 -1.48
C ALA A 79 8.19 -3.69 -2.39
N ILE A 80 8.25 -2.67 -3.23
CA ILE A 80 7.23 -2.39 -4.26
C ILE A 80 7.92 -2.27 -5.61
N ASN A 81 7.49 -3.06 -6.58
CA ASN A 81 7.93 -2.97 -7.97
C ASN A 81 6.79 -2.38 -8.83
N LEU A 82 7.02 -1.19 -9.39
CA LEU A 82 6.12 -0.49 -10.30
C LEU A 82 6.77 -0.28 -11.69
N ASP A 83 7.77 -1.10 -12.04
CA ASP A 83 8.51 -0.97 -13.28
C ASP A 83 7.63 -1.17 -14.53
N LYS A 84 8.02 -0.53 -15.63
CA LYS A 84 7.39 -0.69 -16.95
C LYS A 84 5.88 -0.39 -16.92
N ASN A 85 5.50 0.66 -16.21
CA ASN A 85 4.16 1.20 -16.16
C ASN A 85 4.10 2.56 -16.87
N ALA A 86 2.95 3.24 -16.79
CA ALA A 86 2.70 4.52 -17.43
C ALA A 86 2.59 5.67 -16.40
N LEU A 87 3.26 5.55 -15.25
CA LEU A 87 3.21 6.57 -14.19
C LEU A 87 3.77 7.88 -14.72
N LYS A 88 2.99 8.97 -14.57
CA LYS A 88 3.37 10.32 -15.02
C LYS A 88 3.78 11.23 -13.87
N PHE A 89 3.17 11.05 -12.70
CA PHE A 89 3.44 11.85 -11.52
C PHE A 89 3.37 11.02 -10.26
N LEU A 90 4.14 11.43 -9.24
CA LEU A 90 4.04 10.91 -7.88
C LEU A 90 3.40 11.96 -6.98
N SER A 91 2.27 11.60 -6.37
CA SER A 91 1.53 12.44 -5.43
C SER A 91 2.29 12.61 -4.11
N GLU A 92 2.01 13.70 -3.38
CA GLU A 92 2.51 13.85 -2.01
C GLU A 92 2.10 12.65 -1.15
N ARG A 93 3.02 12.11 -0.35
CA ARG A 93 2.78 10.96 0.53
C ARG A 93 2.25 9.70 -0.20
N ALA A 94 2.55 9.54 -1.49
CA ALA A 94 2.20 8.34 -2.26
C ALA A 94 2.63 7.02 -1.58
N PHE A 95 3.73 7.04 -0.85
CA PHE A 95 4.24 5.90 -0.06
C PHE A 95 4.34 6.22 1.43
N GLY A 96 3.75 7.34 1.89
CA GLY A 96 3.92 7.85 3.25
C GLY A 96 3.24 7.01 4.33
N THR A 97 2.34 6.09 3.93
CA THR A 97 1.63 5.16 4.80
C THR A 97 2.38 3.84 5.01
N LEU A 98 3.56 3.67 4.40
CA LEU A 98 4.32 2.41 4.39
C LEU A 98 5.59 2.50 5.24
N PRO A 99 5.52 2.29 6.57
CA PRO A 99 6.67 2.43 7.46
C PRO A 99 7.73 1.33 7.24
N ALA A 100 7.34 0.20 6.66
CA ALA A 100 8.23 -0.93 6.40
C ALA A 100 8.94 -0.86 5.04
N LEU A 101 8.59 0.11 4.17
CA LEU A 101 9.08 0.17 2.80
C LEU A 101 10.58 0.47 2.76
N LYS A 102 11.35 -0.42 2.14
CA LYS A 102 12.80 -0.34 1.99
C LYS A 102 13.25 -0.29 0.54
N SER A 103 12.45 -0.84 -0.37
CA SER A 103 12.78 -0.93 -1.79
C SER A 103 11.58 -0.49 -2.63
N LEU A 104 11.83 0.40 -3.59
CA LEU A 104 10.83 0.89 -4.53
C LEU A 104 11.48 1.00 -5.91
N SER A 105 10.93 0.29 -6.89
CA SER A 105 11.36 0.34 -8.28
C SER A 105 10.30 1.04 -9.13
N LEU A 106 10.73 2.03 -9.92
CA LEU A 106 9.90 2.86 -10.79
C LEU A 106 10.48 2.95 -12.22
N ASP A 107 11.37 2.02 -12.57
CA ASP A 107 12.10 2.06 -13.83
C ASP A 107 11.16 1.91 -15.03
N HIS A 108 11.54 2.49 -16.16
CA HIS A 108 10.75 2.44 -17.40
C HIS A 108 9.30 2.95 -17.24
N ASN A 109 9.11 3.99 -16.41
CA ASN A 109 7.89 4.80 -16.39
C ASN A 109 8.08 6.12 -17.15
N ASN A 110 7.02 6.92 -17.26
CA ASN A 110 7.02 8.22 -17.93
C ASN A 110 6.88 9.37 -16.92
N ILE A 111 7.58 9.28 -15.78
CA ILE A 111 7.45 10.23 -14.67
C ILE A 111 8.08 11.55 -15.06
N SER A 112 7.26 12.58 -15.21
CA SER A 112 7.68 13.95 -15.51
C SER A 112 7.73 14.85 -14.27
N PHE A 113 7.03 14.46 -13.20
CA PHE A 113 6.93 15.27 -11.99
C PHE A 113 6.83 14.43 -10.71
N ILE A 114 7.57 14.81 -9.67
CA ILE A 114 7.48 14.21 -8.34
C ILE A 114 7.11 15.32 -7.37
N THR A 115 5.96 15.18 -6.71
CA THR A 115 5.48 16.17 -5.75
C THR A 115 6.43 16.20 -4.54
N PRO A 116 6.82 17.39 -4.04
CA PRO A 116 7.57 17.48 -2.78
C PRO A 116 6.88 16.67 -1.68
N GLY A 117 7.63 15.81 -1.00
CA GLY A 117 7.06 14.93 0.03
C GLY A 117 6.43 13.63 -0.48
N ALA A 118 6.57 13.27 -1.76
CA ALA A 118 6.13 11.97 -2.29
C ALA A 118 6.73 10.77 -1.51
N PHE A 119 7.98 10.88 -1.09
CA PHE A 119 8.71 9.87 -0.31
C PHE A 119 8.78 10.16 1.19
N LYS A 120 8.02 11.14 1.69
CA LYS A 120 8.03 11.47 3.11
C LYS A 120 7.29 10.39 3.90
N VAL A 121 8.04 9.62 4.69
CA VAL A 121 7.51 8.65 5.64
C VAL A 121 7.07 9.37 6.91
N ARG A 122 5.99 8.91 7.54
CA ARG A 122 5.43 9.50 8.76
C ARG A 122 6.29 9.20 9.99
#